data_AF-A0A378RIG3-F1
#
_entry.id   AF-A0A378RIG3-F1
#
_cell.length_a   1.000
_cell.length_b   1.000
_cell.length_c   1.000
_cell.angle_alpha   90.00
_cell.angle_beta   90.00
_cell.angle_gamma   90.00
#
_symmetry.space_group_name_H-M   'P 1'
#
loop_
_entity.id
_entity.type
_entity.pdbx_description
1 polymer ?
#
loop_
_entity_poly.entity_id
_entity_poly.type
_entity_poly.pdbx_seq_one_letter_code
_entity_poly.pdbx_strand_id
1 'polypeptide(L)'
;MDNDLGTRIDVLGVVNNNFKDFFESETNTTIIHDIIKNAPNNVWVDDRGEAGQYLMYIDENETEHEVNLTQQETQTQMFKHVVSGDGNTGEALSTSTLNPADLKDGGIYYSYQAEHGQTFYINMTNDVINSIQNSETLKKEIFNTVNEYNSTGGNVYYGKMDASSTEDVLYVIQNDVPQQIDISQDILKVIEDVTNETLIERLLERTEVKVVTGETVKLNETIDGFAVYKAKYVAHVEDFSSAANYNTHFDRGFSIDNLQTLLGVKIIRGVELVQSSVTEVTYTGGVLNFKFGIGSLCSTLLSGDYHVIIEYVSNEKHEEKEEKK
;
A
#
# COMPACT_ATOMS: atom_id res chain seq x y z
N MET A 1 -37.44 -92.85 -3.24
CA MET A 1 -36.06 -92.44 -3.57
C MET A 1 -35.79 -91.21 -2.74
N ASP A 2 -35.00 -91.34 -1.68
CA ASP A 2 -33.67 -90.71 -1.61
C ASP A 2 -33.12 -90.70 -0.17
N ASN A 3 -32.02 -91.48 -0.02
CA ASN A 3 -30.88 -91.41 0.90
C ASN A 3 -31.15 -91.07 2.37
N ASP A 4 -30.99 -91.98 3.34
CA ASP A 4 -29.85 -92.89 3.59
C ASP A 4 -28.47 -92.22 3.52
N LEU A 5 -28.28 -91.18 4.31
CA LEU A 5 -26.94 -90.80 4.78
C LEU A 5 -27.09 -90.52 6.27
N GLY A 6 -26.67 -91.47 7.10
CA GLY A 6 -26.69 -91.35 8.57
C GLY A 6 -26.05 -90.05 9.08
N THR A 7 -26.17 -89.78 10.38
CA THR A 7 -25.72 -88.53 11.00
C THR A 7 -24.33 -88.12 10.50
N ARG A 8 -24.25 -86.99 9.80
CA ARG A 8 -22.99 -86.45 9.28
C ARG A 8 -22.09 -86.09 10.48
N ILE A 9 -21.10 -86.94 10.74
CA ILE A 9 -20.06 -86.64 11.73
C ILE A 9 -19.05 -85.73 11.05
N ASP A 10 -18.99 -84.48 11.47
CA ASP A 10 -17.96 -83.54 11.02
C ASP A 10 -16.64 -83.83 11.75
N VAL A 11 -15.97 -84.91 11.33
CA VAL A 11 -14.70 -85.34 11.94
C VAL A 11 -13.65 -84.25 11.81
N LEU A 12 -13.61 -83.51 10.70
CA LEU A 12 -12.67 -82.41 10.50
C LEU A 12 -12.96 -81.23 11.42
N GLY A 13 -14.24 -80.85 11.58
CA GLY A 13 -14.65 -79.82 12.53
C GLY A 13 -14.33 -80.20 13.98
N VAL A 14 -14.62 -81.45 14.38
CA VAL A 14 -14.30 -81.95 15.73
C VAL A 14 -12.79 -81.99 15.98
N VAL A 15 -12.01 -82.46 15.01
CA VAL A 15 -10.55 -82.50 15.12
C VAL A 15 -9.97 -81.09 15.17
N ASN A 16 -10.42 -80.17 14.29
CA ASN A 16 -10.00 -78.77 14.32
C ASN A 16 -10.37 -78.09 15.64
N ASN A 17 -11.57 -78.32 16.17
CA ASN A 17 -11.97 -77.76 17.45
C ASN A 17 -11.14 -78.34 18.60
N ASN A 18 -10.83 -79.64 18.60
CA ASN A 18 -9.96 -80.23 19.61
C ASN A 18 -8.52 -79.69 19.54
N PHE A 19 -7.97 -79.50 18.33
CA PHE A 19 -6.65 -78.86 18.19
C PHE A 19 -6.69 -77.40 18.59
N LYS A 20 -7.76 -76.68 18.25
CA LYS A 20 -7.99 -75.31 18.68
C LYS A 20 -8.04 -75.22 20.21
N ASP A 21 -8.84 -76.06 20.86
CA ASP A 21 -8.92 -76.16 22.32
C ASP A 21 -7.59 -76.59 22.95
N PHE A 22 -6.79 -77.39 22.23
CA PHE A 22 -5.45 -77.75 22.67
C PHE A 22 -4.52 -76.53 22.78
N PHE A 23 -4.56 -75.61 21.82
CA PHE A 23 -3.68 -74.44 21.80
C PHE A 23 -4.27 -73.18 22.44
N GLU A 24 -5.59 -73.05 22.48
CA GLU A 24 -6.29 -71.82 22.90
C GLU A 24 -6.93 -71.92 24.29
N SER A 25 -6.98 -73.10 24.92
CA SER A 25 -7.49 -73.19 26.30
C SER A 25 -6.50 -72.62 27.31
N GLU A 26 -7.00 -71.86 28.28
CA GLU A 26 -6.19 -71.24 29.36
C GLU A 26 -5.34 -72.27 30.11
N THR A 27 -5.85 -73.49 30.31
CA THR A 27 -5.11 -74.56 30.99
C THR A 27 -3.91 -75.00 30.17
N ASN A 28 -4.06 -75.20 28.86
CA ASN A 28 -2.95 -75.69 28.03
C ASN A 28 -1.95 -74.58 27.72
N THR A 29 -2.39 -73.34 27.55
CA THR A 29 -1.46 -72.20 27.44
C THR A 29 -0.62 -72.08 28.71
N THR A 30 -1.21 -72.25 29.89
CA THR A 30 -0.46 -72.28 31.16
C THR A 30 0.57 -73.40 31.18
N ILE A 31 0.19 -74.63 30.79
CA ILE A 31 1.11 -75.77 30.72
C ILE A 31 2.25 -75.52 29.72
N ILE A 32 1.94 -74.97 28.54
CA ILE A 32 2.94 -74.62 27.53
C ILE A 32 3.90 -73.56 28.06
N HIS A 33 3.37 -72.52 28.74
CA HIS A 33 4.19 -71.51 29.39
C HIS A 33 5.09 -72.11 30.47
N ASP A 34 4.58 -73.02 31.31
CA ASP A 34 5.37 -73.68 32.34
C ASP A 34 6.47 -74.57 31.74
N ILE A 35 6.19 -75.26 30.63
CA ILE A 35 7.21 -76.03 29.91
C ILE A 35 8.31 -75.09 29.38
N ILE A 36 7.92 -73.96 28.80
CA ILE A 36 8.87 -72.95 28.28
C ILE A 36 9.71 -72.37 29.42
N LYS A 37 9.09 -72.00 30.55
CA LYS A 37 9.79 -71.43 31.72
C LYS A 37 10.78 -72.40 32.34
N ASN A 38 10.39 -73.67 32.45
CA ASN A 38 11.20 -74.69 33.12
C ASN A 38 12.16 -75.44 32.17
N ALA A 39 12.13 -75.14 30.87
CA ALA A 39 13.07 -75.73 29.94
C ALA A 39 14.48 -75.16 30.18
N PRO A 40 15.52 -76.01 30.31
CA PRO A 40 16.87 -75.54 30.55
C PRO A 40 17.37 -74.65 29.41
N ASN A 41 18.04 -73.55 29.75
CA ASN A 41 18.59 -72.54 28.83
C ASN A 41 17.55 -71.81 27.98
N ASN A 42 16.29 -71.77 28.40
CA ASN A 42 15.28 -71.03 27.68
C ASN A 42 15.16 -69.58 28.16
N VAL A 43 14.71 -68.71 27.24
CA VAL A 43 14.41 -67.31 27.51
C VAL A 43 12.93 -67.08 27.21
N TRP A 44 12.22 -66.41 28.10
CA TRP A 44 10.83 -66.05 27.89
C TRP A 44 10.57 -64.59 28.24
N VAL A 45 9.46 -64.07 27.73
CA VAL A 45 8.98 -62.72 28.05
C VAL A 45 7.99 -62.82 29.19
N ASP A 46 8.19 -62.00 30.21
CA ASP A 46 7.24 -61.78 31.30
C ASP A 46 6.68 -60.35 31.18
N ASP A 47 5.40 -60.25 30.82
CA ASP A 47 4.69 -58.98 30.70
C ASP A 47 4.03 -58.66 32.05
N ARG A 48 4.55 -57.62 32.73
CA ARG A 48 4.10 -57.20 34.06
C ARG A 48 3.17 -55.97 34.00
N GLY A 49 2.51 -55.75 32.86
CA GLY A 49 1.55 -54.66 32.67
C GLY A 49 2.23 -53.28 32.77
N GLU A 50 1.78 -52.42 33.69
CA GLU A 50 2.36 -51.08 33.88
C GLU A 50 3.85 -51.09 34.26
N ALA A 51 4.35 -52.20 34.84
CA ALA A 51 5.76 -52.35 35.18
C ALA A 51 6.65 -52.69 33.97
N GLY A 52 6.05 -53.00 32.81
CA GLY A 52 6.78 -53.24 31.56
C GLY A 52 7.07 -54.70 31.25
N GLN A 53 7.86 -54.92 30.19
CA GLN A 53 8.22 -56.25 29.70
C GLN A 53 9.64 -56.62 30.12
N TYR A 54 9.82 -57.87 30.53
CA TYR A 54 11.09 -58.40 31.02
C TYR A 54 11.47 -59.65 30.21
N LEU A 55 12.74 -59.75 29.81
CA LEU A 55 13.32 -61.03 29.40
C LEU A 55 13.77 -61.76 30.66
N MET A 56 13.26 -62.97 30.82
CA MET A 56 13.58 -63.85 31.94
C MET A 56 14.34 -65.07 31.42
N TYR A 57 15.36 -65.51 32.14
CA TYR A 57 16.02 -66.79 31.89
C TYR A 57 16.45 -67.46 33.20
N ILE A 58 16.47 -68.79 33.21
CA ILE A 58 17.01 -69.61 34.32
C ILE A 58 18.38 -70.12 33.88
N ASP A 59 19.41 -69.87 34.69
CA ASP A 59 20.76 -70.36 34.40
C ASP A 59 20.96 -71.84 34.81
N GLU A 60 22.16 -72.36 34.56
CA GLU A 60 22.55 -73.73 34.89
C GLU A 60 22.56 -74.04 36.41
N ASN A 61 22.46 -73.01 37.27
CA ASN A 61 22.41 -73.12 38.73
C ASN A 61 20.99 -72.87 39.29
N GLU A 62 19.95 -72.95 38.45
CA GLU A 62 18.55 -72.69 38.81
C GLU A 62 18.30 -71.26 39.32
N THR A 63 19.14 -70.29 38.93
CA THR A 63 18.96 -68.89 39.30
C THR A 63 18.20 -68.15 38.21
N GLU A 64 17.13 -67.44 38.60
CA GLU A 64 16.38 -66.55 37.72
C GLU A 64 17.13 -65.23 37.50
N HIS A 65 17.22 -64.82 36.24
CA HIS A 65 17.78 -63.53 35.85
C HIS A 65 16.74 -62.74 35.07
N GLU A 66 16.63 -61.45 35.37
CA GLU A 66 15.71 -60.52 34.70
C GLU A 66 16.46 -59.42 33.96
N VAL A 67 16.03 -59.15 32.72
CA VAL A 67 16.48 -58.00 31.92
C VAL A 67 15.26 -57.17 31.56
N ASN A 68 15.20 -55.95 32.10
CA ASN A 68 14.13 -54.99 31.82
C ASN A 68 14.25 -54.48 30.37
N LEU A 69 13.27 -54.79 29.51
CA LEU A 69 13.22 -54.31 28.13
C LEU A 69 12.66 -52.89 28.01
N THR A 70 11.82 -52.46 28.95
CA THR A 70 11.19 -51.14 28.95
C THR A 70 12.20 -50.00 29.12
N GLN A 71 13.32 -50.24 29.79
CA GLN A 71 14.41 -49.24 29.89
C GLN A 71 15.35 -49.23 28.68
N GLN A 72 15.19 -50.16 27.72
CA GLN A 72 16.03 -50.23 26.52
C GLN A 72 15.41 -49.55 25.29
N GLU A 73 14.18 -49.03 25.39
CA GLU A 73 13.65 -48.08 24.41
C GLU A 73 14.32 -46.71 24.60
N THR A 74 15.03 -46.23 23.58
CA THR A 74 15.72 -44.94 23.63
C THR A 74 14.73 -43.80 23.47
N GLN A 75 14.34 -43.17 24.59
CA GLN A 75 13.54 -41.94 24.59
C GLN A 75 14.16 -40.89 23.66
N THR A 76 13.48 -40.56 22.56
CA THR A 76 13.90 -39.46 21.69
C THR A 76 13.47 -38.13 22.31
N GLN A 77 14.44 -37.34 22.78
CA GLN A 77 14.20 -36.01 23.35
C GLN A 77 14.55 -34.91 22.32
N MET A 78 13.69 -33.90 22.21
CA MET A 78 13.94 -32.70 21.40
C MET A 78 13.83 -31.46 22.28
N PHE A 79 14.83 -30.59 22.18
CA PHE A 79 14.88 -29.32 22.90
C PHE A 79 14.94 -28.16 21.90
N LYS A 80 14.19 -27.10 22.18
CA LYS A 80 14.32 -25.83 21.46
C LYS A 80 15.29 -24.94 22.23
N HIS A 81 16.31 -24.43 21.57
CA HIS A 81 17.21 -23.42 22.14
C HIS A 81 16.89 -22.06 21.53
N VAL A 82 16.55 -21.08 22.38
CA VAL A 82 16.42 -19.68 21.97
C VAL A 82 17.60 -18.90 22.51
N VAL A 83 18.37 -18.30 21.61
CA VAL A 83 19.57 -17.55 21.94
C VAL A 83 19.25 -16.07 21.97
N SER A 84 19.43 -15.42 23.13
CA SER A 84 19.43 -13.97 23.25
C SER A 84 20.89 -13.48 23.34
N GLY A 85 21.45 -13.09 22.20
CA GLY A 85 22.81 -12.53 22.10
C GLY A 85 23.90 -13.52 21.67
N ASP A 86 24.86 -13.02 20.90
CA ASP A 86 25.91 -13.83 20.28
C ASP A 86 26.79 -14.55 21.31
N GLY A 87 27.08 -15.83 21.04
CA GLY A 87 27.94 -16.67 21.89
C GLY A 87 27.24 -17.39 23.04
N ASN A 88 25.93 -17.18 23.23
CA ASN A 88 25.13 -17.92 24.23
C ASN A 88 24.60 -19.24 23.65
N THR A 89 24.55 -20.29 24.48
CA THR A 89 23.97 -21.59 24.10
C THR A 89 22.44 -21.59 24.08
N GLY A 90 21.81 -20.50 24.53
CA GLY A 90 20.36 -20.36 24.69
C GLY A 90 19.80 -21.24 25.80
N GLU A 91 18.61 -20.90 26.28
CA GLU A 91 17.90 -21.75 27.25
C GLU A 91 17.19 -22.90 26.52
N ALA A 92 17.34 -24.12 27.05
CA ALA A 92 16.61 -25.28 26.57
C ALA A 92 15.15 -25.19 27.03
N LEU A 93 14.26 -24.97 26.07
CA LEU A 93 12.82 -25.02 26.28
C LEU A 93 12.31 -26.40 25.89
N SER A 94 11.58 -27.05 26.78
CA SER A 94 10.85 -28.28 26.47
C SER A 94 9.83 -28.00 25.36
N THR A 95 9.73 -28.91 24.41
CA THR A 95 8.65 -28.90 23.42
C THR A 95 7.31 -29.05 24.13
N SER A 96 6.45 -28.04 24.02
CA SER A 96 5.11 -28.07 24.61
C SER A 96 4.17 -28.95 23.79
N THR A 97 3.28 -29.67 24.47
CA THR A 97 2.09 -30.26 23.83
C THR A 97 1.20 -29.11 23.36
N LEU A 98 1.00 -29.02 22.05
CA LEU A 98 0.30 -27.89 21.42
C LEU A 98 -1.16 -28.30 21.23
N ASN A 99 -2.10 -27.51 21.75
CA ASN A 99 -3.52 -27.81 21.63
C ASN A 99 -3.98 -27.53 20.18
N PRO A 100 -4.64 -28.47 19.48
CA PRO A 100 -5.16 -28.25 18.13
C PRO A 100 -6.03 -26.99 17.98
N ALA A 101 -6.68 -26.52 19.05
CA ALA A 101 -7.46 -25.28 19.06
C ALA A 101 -6.62 -24.00 18.88
N ASP A 102 -5.31 -24.06 19.12
CA ASP A 102 -4.39 -22.92 19.01
C ASP A 102 -3.79 -22.78 17.60
N LEU A 103 -4.07 -23.75 16.71
CA LEU A 103 -3.60 -23.74 15.32
C LEU A 103 -4.31 -22.62 14.55
N LYS A 104 -3.52 -21.86 13.77
CA LYS A 104 -4.01 -20.75 12.94
C LYS A 104 -3.98 -21.14 11.47
N ASP A 105 -4.94 -20.62 10.72
CA ASP A 105 -4.97 -20.77 9.26
C ASP A 105 -3.67 -20.24 8.65
N GLY A 106 -3.10 -21.01 7.70
CA GLY A 106 -1.79 -20.72 7.10
C GLY A 106 -0.55 -20.99 7.96
N GLY A 107 -0.69 -21.47 9.20
CA GLY A 107 0.45 -21.82 10.06
C GLY A 107 1.12 -23.14 9.68
N ILE A 108 2.45 -23.23 9.85
CA ILE A 108 3.26 -24.43 9.58
C ILE A 108 3.70 -25.03 10.91
N TYR A 109 3.31 -26.29 11.12
CA TYR A 109 3.56 -27.04 12.34
C TYR A 109 4.14 -28.41 12.00
N TYR A 110 5.21 -28.81 12.69
CA TYR A 110 5.76 -30.17 12.59
C TYR A 110 5.36 -30.95 13.83
N SER A 111 4.81 -32.15 13.64
CA SER A 111 4.46 -33.05 14.74
C SER A 111 5.48 -34.16 14.88
N TYR A 112 5.80 -34.55 16.11
CA TYR A 112 6.49 -35.81 16.39
C TYR A 112 5.71 -36.66 17.38
N GLN A 113 5.68 -37.96 17.12
CA GLN A 113 5.09 -38.95 18.02
C GLN A 113 6.16 -39.40 18.99
N ALA A 114 5.96 -39.12 20.27
CA ALA A 114 6.76 -39.68 21.34
C ALA A 114 6.25 -41.07 21.72
N GLU A 115 7.07 -41.79 22.47
CA GLU A 115 6.68 -43.03 23.13
C GLU A 115 5.43 -42.80 24.00
N HIS A 116 4.63 -43.86 24.23
CA HIS A 116 3.37 -43.80 24.97
C HIS A 116 2.24 -42.97 24.30
N GLY A 117 2.35 -42.72 22.99
CA GLY A 117 1.27 -42.11 22.19
C GLY A 117 1.10 -40.59 22.38
N GLN A 118 2.05 -39.93 23.03
CA GLN A 118 2.03 -38.47 23.18
C GLN A 118 2.53 -37.80 21.89
N THR A 119 1.74 -36.87 21.34
CA THR A 119 2.16 -36.04 20.20
C THR A 119 2.62 -34.67 20.68
N PHE A 120 3.78 -34.25 20.20
CA PHE A 120 4.33 -32.92 20.43
C PHE A 120 4.42 -32.17 19.11
N TYR A 121 4.39 -30.83 19.16
CA TYR A 121 4.42 -29.99 17.97
C TYR A 121 5.47 -28.88 18.05
N ILE A 122 6.05 -28.55 16.91
CA ILE A 122 6.96 -27.42 16.69
C ILE A 122 6.23 -26.41 15.81
N ASN A 123 6.02 -25.19 16.31
CA ASN A 123 5.39 -24.10 15.58
C ASN A 123 6.46 -23.31 14.80
N MET A 124 6.73 -23.75 13.57
CA MET A 124 7.77 -23.15 12.73
C MET A 124 7.42 -21.72 12.32
N THR A 125 6.14 -21.42 12.08
CA THR A 125 5.73 -20.04 11.74
C THR A 125 6.09 -19.07 12.84
N ASN A 126 5.80 -19.40 14.09
CA ASN A 126 6.15 -18.54 15.23
C ASN A 126 7.67 -18.43 15.41
N ASP A 127 8.41 -19.49 15.15
CA ASP A 127 9.87 -19.50 15.28
C ASP A 127 10.56 -18.63 14.21
N VAL A 128 10.03 -18.64 12.99
CA VAL A 128 10.47 -17.73 11.92
C VAL A 128 10.12 -16.28 12.28
N ILE A 129 8.91 -16.00 12.74
CA ILE A 129 8.50 -14.65 13.18
C ILE A 129 9.42 -14.15 14.30
N ASN A 130 9.68 -14.97 15.32
CA ASN A 130 10.58 -14.63 16.41
C ASN A 130 12.00 -14.35 15.89
N SER A 131 12.49 -15.15 14.93
CA SER A 131 13.80 -14.94 14.33
C SER A 131 13.89 -13.60 13.60
N ILE A 132 12.86 -13.23 12.83
CA ILE A 132 12.79 -11.94 12.14
C ILE A 132 12.72 -10.78 13.14
N GLN A 133 11.92 -10.92 14.21
CA GLN A 133 11.74 -9.86 15.21
C GLN A 133 12.98 -9.58 16.05
N ASN A 134 13.83 -10.59 16.28
CA ASN A 134 14.96 -10.47 17.22
C ASN A 134 16.33 -10.45 16.55
N SER A 135 16.44 -10.80 15.25
CA SER A 135 17.71 -10.74 14.51
C SER A 135 17.85 -9.43 13.74
N GLU A 136 18.73 -8.55 14.20
CA GLU A 136 19.06 -7.31 13.49
C GLU A 136 19.64 -7.57 12.09
N THR A 137 20.37 -8.68 11.91
CA THR A 137 20.88 -9.10 10.61
C THR A 137 19.74 -9.43 9.64
N LEU A 138 18.77 -10.24 10.07
CA LEU A 138 17.62 -10.60 9.21
C LEU A 138 16.76 -9.38 8.89
N LYS A 139 16.52 -8.48 9.86
CA LYS A 139 15.80 -7.22 9.60
C LYS A 139 16.50 -6.38 8.55
N LYS A 140 17.83 -6.22 8.67
CA LYS A 140 18.64 -5.46 7.70
C LYS A 140 18.62 -6.12 6.33
N GLU A 141 18.74 -7.43 6.25
CA GLU A 141 18.73 -8.15 4.97
C GLU A 141 17.38 -8.04 4.27
N ILE A 142 16.27 -8.28 4.97
CA ILE A 142 14.91 -8.08 4.43
C ILE A 142 14.73 -6.63 3.95
N PHE A 143 15.14 -5.65 4.77
CA PHE A 143 15.06 -4.25 4.42
C PHE A 143 15.90 -3.91 3.18
N ASN A 144 17.14 -4.40 3.11
CA ASN A 144 18.02 -4.21 1.96
C ASN A 144 17.45 -4.84 0.70
N THR A 145 16.94 -6.08 0.77
CA THR A 145 16.29 -6.75 -0.35
C THR A 145 15.09 -5.97 -0.85
N VAL A 146 14.18 -5.53 0.03
CA VAL A 146 13.02 -4.71 -0.35
C VAL A 146 13.47 -3.40 -1.01
N ASN A 147 14.55 -2.79 -0.53
CA ASN A 147 15.07 -1.54 -1.08
C ASN A 147 15.81 -1.72 -2.41
N GLU A 148 16.51 -2.84 -2.60
CA GLU A 148 17.27 -3.16 -3.83
C GLU A 148 16.32 -3.46 -5.01
N TYR A 149 15.21 -4.17 -4.75
CA TYR A 149 14.22 -4.48 -5.78
C TYR A 149 13.29 -3.30 -6.15
N ASN A 150 13.31 -2.19 -5.39
CA ASN A 150 12.57 -0.96 -5.71
C ASN A 150 13.44 0.14 -6.37
N SER A 151 14.68 -0.19 -6.76
CA SER A 151 15.72 0.75 -7.25
C SER A 151 15.40 1.56 -8.52
N THR A 152 14.21 1.45 -9.11
CA THR A 152 13.76 2.31 -10.23
C THR A 152 12.97 3.55 -9.81
N GLY A 153 12.61 3.67 -8.52
CA GLY A 153 12.04 4.89 -7.95
C GLY A 153 12.53 5.05 -6.53
N GLY A 154 13.34 6.09 -6.25
CA GLY A 154 14.00 6.28 -4.97
C GLY A 154 13.08 6.05 -3.76
N ASN A 155 13.58 5.34 -2.76
CA ASN A 155 12.80 5.01 -1.56
C ASN A 155 12.47 6.28 -0.78
N VAL A 156 11.21 6.42 -0.39
CA VAL A 156 10.75 7.43 0.58
C VAL A 156 10.72 6.78 1.95
N TYR A 157 11.45 7.37 2.88
CA TYR A 157 11.56 6.91 4.26
C TYR A 157 10.63 7.75 5.15
N TYR A 158 10.09 7.14 6.20
CA TYR A 158 9.35 7.86 7.25
C TYR A 158 10.02 7.63 8.60
N GLY A 159 10.40 8.72 9.27
CA GLY A 159 11.02 8.68 10.58
C GLY A 159 11.99 9.83 10.81
N LYS A 160 12.78 9.70 11.88
CA LYS A 160 13.88 10.62 12.20
C LYS A 160 14.98 10.55 11.15
N MET A 161 15.36 11.72 10.61
CA MET A 161 16.45 11.81 9.63
C MET A 161 17.83 11.54 10.24
N ASP A 162 18.03 11.92 11.49
CA ASP A 162 19.28 11.70 12.23
C ASP A 162 19.03 11.57 13.75
N ALA A 163 20.09 11.26 14.50
CA ALA A 163 20.02 11.10 15.95
C ALA A 163 19.61 12.39 16.70
N SER A 164 19.72 13.56 16.06
CA SER A 164 19.31 14.86 16.61
C SER A 164 17.86 15.24 16.28
N SER A 165 17.21 14.51 15.38
CA SER A 165 15.85 14.82 14.92
C SER A 165 14.82 14.59 16.05
N THR A 166 13.96 15.61 16.26
CA THR A 166 12.91 15.56 17.29
C THR A 166 11.59 15.01 16.77
N GLU A 167 11.38 15.01 15.46
CA GLU A 167 10.12 14.65 14.81
C GLU A 167 10.35 13.63 13.68
N ASP A 168 9.31 12.84 13.39
CA ASP A 168 9.31 11.90 12.26
C ASP A 168 8.81 12.60 11.00
N VAL A 169 9.60 12.54 9.93
CA VAL A 169 9.30 13.19 8.65
C VAL A 169 9.41 12.21 7.49
N LEU A 170 8.85 12.57 6.34
CA LEU A 170 9.17 11.91 5.09
C LEU A 170 10.52 12.44 4.59
N TYR A 171 11.42 11.56 4.17
CA TYR A 171 12.73 11.95 3.63
C TYR A 171 13.21 10.98 2.55
N VAL A 172 14.11 11.45 1.69
CA VAL A 172 14.87 10.63 0.73
C VAL A 172 16.34 10.61 1.11
N ILE A 173 17.07 9.57 0.72
CA ILE A 173 18.53 9.55 0.84
C ILE A 173 19.11 9.87 -0.53
N GLN A 174 19.72 11.05 -0.67
CA GLN A 174 20.45 11.45 -1.87
C GLN A 174 21.93 11.57 -1.54
N ASN A 175 22.79 10.85 -2.28
CA ASN A 175 24.24 10.84 -2.05
C ASN A 175 24.62 10.58 -0.59
N ASP A 176 24.00 9.57 0.03
CA ASP A 176 24.18 9.18 1.44
C ASP A 176 23.77 10.25 2.49
N VAL A 177 23.06 11.29 2.07
CA VAL A 177 22.55 12.35 2.96
C VAL A 177 21.02 12.31 3.02
N PRO A 178 20.41 12.21 4.22
CA PRO A 178 18.96 12.36 4.38
C PRO A 178 18.52 13.78 4.01
N GLN A 179 17.56 13.90 3.09
CA GLN A 179 16.90 15.14 2.73
C GLN A 179 15.42 15.03 3.00
N GLN A 180 14.91 15.90 3.88
CA GLN A 180 13.48 15.98 4.17
C GLN A 180 12.70 16.26 2.88
N ILE A 181 11.60 15.54 2.70
CA ILE A 181 10.58 15.88 1.72
C ILE A 181 9.64 16.89 2.37
N ASP A 182 9.59 18.08 1.80
CA ASP A 182 8.55 19.06 2.08
C ASP A 182 7.80 19.28 0.77
N ILE A 183 6.64 18.64 0.64
CA ILE A 183 5.87 18.65 -0.61
C ILE A 183 5.63 20.07 -1.12
N SER A 184 5.42 21.04 -0.23
CA SER A 184 5.17 22.42 -0.65
C SER A 184 6.43 23.07 -1.20
N GLN A 185 7.56 22.91 -0.51
CA GLN A 185 8.85 23.46 -0.94
C GLN A 185 9.43 22.72 -2.15
N ASP A 186 9.24 21.42 -2.24
CA ASP A 186 9.78 20.60 -3.32
C ASP A 186 9.02 20.84 -4.63
N ILE A 187 7.70 21.08 -4.58
CA ILE A 187 6.96 21.57 -5.75
C ILE A 187 7.49 22.93 -6.21
N LEU A 188 7.74 23.86 -5.27
CA LEU A 188 8.32 25.16 -5.60
C LEU A 188 9.70 25.01 -6.25
N LYS A 189 10.59 24.19 -5.69
CA LYS A 189 11.90 23.91 -6.29
C LYS A 189 11.79 23.34 -7.70
N VAL A 190 10.85 22.41 -7.94
CA VAL A 190 10.63 21.84 -9.28
C VAL A 190 10.14 22.88 -10.28
N ILE A 191 9.37 23.87 -9.83
CA ILE A 191 8.91 25.01 -10.63
C ILE A 191 10.05 26.02 -10.85
N GLU A 192 10.86 26.29 -9.83
CA GLU A 192 11.99 27.23 -9.84
C GLU A 192 13.22 26.69 -10.57
N ASP A 193 13.32 25.37 -10.74
CA ASP A 193 14.40 24.74 -11.50
C ASP A 193 14.30 25.17 -12.98
N VAL A 194 15.13 26.15 -13.33
CA VAL A 194 15.23 26.77 -14.66
C VAL A 194 15.60 25.78 -15.76
N THR A 195 16.00 24.54 -15.44
CA THR A 195 16.23 23.48 -16.43
C THR A 195 14.94 22.82 -16.91
N ASN A 196 13.81 23.04 -16.21
CA ASN A 196 12.50 22.49 -16.55
C ASN A 196 11.71 23.44 -17.48
N GLU A 197 12.33 23.87 -18.57
CA GLU A 197 11.76 24.85 -19.52
C GLU A 197 10.37 24.43 -20.01
N THR A 198 10.13 23.13 -20.23
CA THR A 198 8.82 22.61 -20.65
C THR A 198 7.71 22.81 -19.62
N LEU A 199 8.02 22.75 -18.32
CA LEU A 199 7.03 23.02 -17.27
C LEU A 199 6.69 24.50 -17.23
N ILE A 200 7.71 25.37 -17.29
CA ILE A 200 7.54 26.83 -17.30
C ILE A 200 6.73 27.26 -18.52
N GLU A 201 7.05 26.76 -19.71
CA GLU A 201 6.29 27.04 -20.94
C GLU A 201 4.82 26.65 -20.80
N ARG A 202 4.52 25.46 -20.28
CA ARG A 202 3.14 25.01 -20.05
C ARG A 202 2.39 25.87 -19.02
N LEU A 203 3.08 26.36 -17.98
CA LEU A 203 2.50 27.28 -17.00
C LEU A 203 2.19 28.63 -17.65
N LEU A 204 3.10 29.16 -18.46
CA LEU A 204 2.88 30.39 -19.22
C LEU A 204 1.72 30.24 -20.21
N GLU A 205 1.66 29.16 -20.99
CA GLU A 205 0.54 28.88 -21.90
C GLU A 205 -0.81 28.81 -21.17
N ARG A 206 -0.84 28.21 -19.97
CA ARG A 206 -2.08 28.08 -19.17
C ARG A 206 -2.50 29.38 -18.49
N THR A 207 -1.56 30.29 -18.25
CA THR A 207 -1.80 31.59 -17.61
C THR A 207 -1.91 32.74 -18.62
N GLU A 208 -1.68 32.46 -19.91
CA GLU A 208 -1.79 33.43 -20.99
C GLU A 208 -3.22 33.97 -21.11
N VAL A 209 -3.35 35.29 -21.04
CA VAL A 209 -4.62 35.97 -21.30
C VAL A 209 -4.72 36.26 -22.80
N LYS A 210 -5.60 35.53 -23.48
CA LYS A 210 -5.90 35.73 -24.90
C LYS A 210 -7.07 36.68 -25.08
N VAL A 211 -6.81 37.81 -25.74
CA VAL A 211 -7.85 38.81 -26.07
C VAL A 211 -8.21 38.69 -27.55
N VAL A 212 -9.32 38.02 -27.83
CA VAL A 212 -9.83 37.80 -29.19
C VAL A 212 -10.94 38.81 -29.51
N THR A 213 -11.09 39.17 -30.78
CA THR A 213 -12.14 40.10 -31.22
C THR A 213 -13.53 39.53 -30.94
N GLY A 214 -14.40 40.32 -30.32
CA GLY A 214 -15.76 39.94 -29.96
C GLY A 214 -15.87 39.27 -28.60
N GLU A 215 -14.74 39.01 -27.94
CA GLU A 215 -14.70 38.37 -26.62
C GLU A 215 -14.27 39.36 -25.55
N THR A 216 -14.80 39.12 -24.35
CA THR A 216 -14.41 39.77 -23.11
C THR A 216 -13.72 38.73 -22.25
N VAL A 217 -12.49 39.03 -21.81
CA VAL A 217 -11.70 38.12 -20.98
C VAL A 217 -11.45 38.73 -19.60
N LYS A 218 -11.67 37.93 -18.56
CA LYS A 218 -11.32 38.28 -17.17
C LYS A 218 -9.80 38.25 -17.03
N LEU A 219 -9.23 39.34 -16.53
CA LEU A 219 -7.82 39.41 -16.18
C LEU A 219 -7.59 38.81 -14.80
N ASN A 220 -6.37 38.33 -14.53
CA ASN A 220 -5.95 37.91 -13.20
C ASN A 220 -5.54 39.13 -12.34
N GLU A 221 -6.38 40.15 -12.32
CA GLU A 221 -6.18 41.42 -11.61
C GLU A 221 -7.50 41.83 -10.96
N THR A 222 -7.39 42.48 -9.79
CA THR A 222 -8.54 43.08 -9.11
C THR A 222 -8.22 44.49 -8.65
N ILE A 223 -9.24 45.34 -8.62
CA ILE A 223 -9.18 46.71 -8.07
C ILE A 223 -10.28 46.81 -7.03
N ASP A 224 -9.93 47.10 -5.78
CA ASP A 224 -10.86 47.17 -4.65
C ASP A 224 -11.75 45.91 -4.48
N GLY A 225 -11.21 44.74 -4.83
CA GLY A 225 -11.91 43.45 -4.75
C GLY A 225 -12.84 43.15 -5.94
N PHE A 226 -12.86 44.01 -6.95
CA PHE A 226 -13.63 43.82 -8.18
C PHE A 226 -12.75 43.33 -9.33
N ALA A 227 -13.28 42.46 -10.17
CA ALA A 227 -12.52 41.86 -11.27
C ALA A 227 -12.26 42.86 -12.41
N VAL A 228 -11.04 42.81 -12.97
CA VAL A 228 -10.68 43.57 -14.18
C VAL A 228 -10.92 42.72 -15.42
N TYR A 229 -11.48 43.33 -16.46
CA TYR A 229 -11.77 42.72 -17.74
C TYR A 229 -11.13 43.48 -18.89
N LYS A 230 -10.83 42.75 -19.97
CA LYS A 230 -10.34 43.31 -21.24
C LYS A 230 -11.17 42.75 -22.38
N ALA A 231 -11.65 43.64 -23.25
CA ALA A 231 -12.47 43.28 -24.39
C ALA A 231 -11.88 43.88 -25.67
N LYS A 232 -12.00 43.17 -26.79
CA LYS A 232 -11.56 43.65 -28.10
C LYS A 232 -12.72 43.70 -29.08
N TYR A 233 -12.87 44.83 -29.74
CA TYR A 233 -13.91 45.09 -30.73
C TYR A 233 -13.31 45.54 -32.07
N VAL A 234 -14.12 45.45 -33.11
CA VAL A 234 -13.95 46.25 -34.33
C VAL A 234 -15.02 47.33 -34.29
N ALA A 235 -14.71 48.56 -34.69
CA ALA A 235 -15.68 49.65 -34.78
C ALA A 235 -15.35 50.57 -35.95
N HIS A 236 -16.36 51.25 -36.48
CA HIS A 236 -16.22 52.14 -37.63
C HIS A 236 -16.33 53.59 -37.17
N VAL A 237 -15.50 54.46 -37.73
CA VAL A 237 -15.67 55.92 -37.62
C VAL A 237 -16.33 56.37 -38.90
N GLU A 238 -17.55 56.92 -38.81
CA GLU A 238 -18.28 57.45 -39.96
C GLU A 238 -17.74 58.82 -40.39
N ASP A 239 -18.06 59.23 -41.61
CA ASP A 239 -17.84 60.59 -42.06
C ASP A 239 -18.72 61.56 -41.25
N PHE A 240 -18.12 62.65 -40.72
CA PHE A 240 -18.92 63.70 -40.06
C PHE A 240 -19.85 64.40 -41.06
N SER A 241 -19.42 64.53 -42.31
CA SER A 241 -20.24 65.03 -43.41
C SER A 241 -19.66 64.58 -44.75
N SER A 242 -20.39 64.79 -45.85
CA SER A 242 -19.91 64.50 -47.22
C SER A 242 -18.63 65.23 -47.62
N ALA A 243 -18.18 66.23 -46.85
CA ALA A 243 -16.95 66.98 -47.08
C ALA A 243 -15.88 66.76 -46.00
N ALA A 244 -16.18 66.01 -44.94
CA ALA A 244 -15.30 65.78 -43.79
C ALA A 244 -15.27 64.30 -43.43
N ASN A 245 -14.22 63.60 -43.88
CA ASN A 245 -14.01 62.17 -43.70
C ASN A 245 -13.36 61.83 -42.34
N TYR A 246 -13.80 62.49 -41.27
CA TYR A 246 -13.33 62.28 -39.92
C TYR A 246 -14.47 62.50 -38.93
N ASN A 247 -14.38 61.91 -37.73
CA ASN A 247 -15.35 62.13 -36.66
C ASN A 247 -14.69 61.96 -35.28
N THR A 248 -15.40 62.33 -34.23
CA THR A 248 -14.94 62.32 -32.83
C THR A 248 -15.40 61.09 -32.04
N HIS A 249 -16.20 60.21 -32.64
CA HIS A 249 -16.73 59.01 -32.02
C HIS A 249 -16.89 57.89 -33.05
N PHE A 250 -17.13 56.67 -32.56
CA PHE A 250 -17.51 55.54 -33.40
C PHE A 250 -19.00 55.59 -33.76
N ASP A 251 -19.39 54.89 -34.83
CA ASP A 251 -20.76 54.73 -35.31
C ASP A 251 -21.72 54.04 -34.31
N ARG A 252 -21.15 53.38 -33.29
CA ARG A 252 -21.86 52.64 -32.25
C ARG A 252 -21.17 52.68 -30.90
N GLY A 253 -21.94 52.37 -29.87
CA GLY A 253 -21.41 52.05 -28.54
C GLY A 253 -20.97 50.58 -28.42
N PHE A 254 -20.29 50.27 -27.32
CA PHE A 254 -19.76 48.94 -27.01
C PHE A 254 -20.59 48.30 -25.92
N SER A 255 -21.16 47.12 -26.20
CA SER A 255 -21.87 46.33 -25.19
C SER A 255 -20.87 45.80 -24.17
N ILE A 256 -20.98 46.24 -22.93
CA ILE A 256 -20.12 45.83 -21.83
C ILE A 256 -21.00 45.48 -20.65
N ASP A 257 -20.88 44.24 -20.17
CA ASP A 257 -21.61 43.79 -18.99
C ASP A 257 -20.97 44.35 -17.73
N ASN A 258 -21.83 44.85 -16.83
CA ASN A 258 -21.48 45.21 -15.47
C ASN A 258 -20.34 46.23 -15.32
N LEU A 259 -20.14 47.17 -16.25
CA LEU A 259 -19.06 48.18 -16.13
C LEU A 259 -19.22 49.02 -14.86
N GLN A 260 -18.17 49.05 -14.04
CA GLN A 260 -18.04 49.90 -12.87
C GLN A 260 -17.16 51.11 -13.19
N THR A 261 -15.93 50.84 -13.65
CA THR A 261 -14.92 51.88 -13.91
C THR A 261 -14.21 51.57 -15.22
N LEU A 262 -14.19 52.52 -16.15
CA LEU A 262 -13.36 52.44 -17.35
C LEU A 262 -11.90 52.76 -16.98
N LEU A 263 -10.99 51.83 -17.25
CA LEU A 263 -9.56 51.99 -16.96
C LEU A 263 -8.79 52.51 -18.17
N GLY A 264 -9.15 52.05 -19.37
CA GLY A 264 -8.47 52.48 -20.57
C GLY A 264 -9.14 52.02 -21.86
N VAL A 265 -8.87 52.77 -22.93
CA VAL A 265 -9.26 52.43 -24.29
C VAL A 265 -8.03 52.57 -25.18
N LYS A 266 -7.77 51.57 -26.03
CA LYS A 266 -6.73 51.64 -27.07
C LYS A 266 -7.38 51.45 -28.42
N ILE A 267 -7.23 52.44 -29.30
CA ILE A 267 -7.77 52.44 -30.66
C ILE A 267 -6.61 52.25 -31.62
N ILE A 268 -6.68 51.20 -32.43
CA ILE A 268 -5.59 50.72 -33.27
C ILE A 268 -6.07 50.66 -34.73
N ARG A 269 -5.24 51.14 -35.65
CA ARG A 269 -5.45 51.00 -37.10
C ARG A 269 -4.26 50.26 -37.70
N GLY A 270 -4.49 49.05 -38.21
CA GLY A 270 -3.40 48.18 -38.64
C GLY A 270 -2.46 47.85 -37.46
N VAL A 271 -1.25 48.38 -37.48
CA VAL A 271 -0.22 48.20 -36.43
C VAL A 271 -0.04 49.44 -35.55
N GLU A 272 -0.71 50.55 -35.85
CA GLU A 272 -0.52 51.83 -35.17
C GLU A 272 -1.57 52.05 -34.08
N LEU A 273 -1.11 52.41 -32.87
CA LEU A 273 -1.97 52.95 -31.82
C LEU A 273 -2.28 54.42 -32.15
N VAL A 274 -3.49 54.68 -32.65
CA VAL A 274 -3.89 56.01 -33.14
C VAL A 274 -4.50 56.89 -32.05
N GLN A 275 -5.07 56.29 -31.01
CA GLN A 275 -5.65 57.00 -29.87
C GLN A 275 -5.68 56.09 -28.65
N SER A 276 -5.37 56.63 -27.48
CA SER A 276 -5.46 55.93 -26.18
C SER A 276 -6.20 56.72 -25.10
N SER A 277 -6.62 57.94 -25.43
CA SER A 277 -7.39 58.81 -24.56
C SER A 277 -8.82 58.95 -25.08
N VAL A 278 -9.77 58.89 -24.14
CA VAL A 278 -11.19 59.11 -24.42
C VAL A 278 -11.77 60.11 -23.43
N THR A 279 -12.80 60.82 -23.88
CA THR A 279 -13.55 61.80 -23.09
C THR A 279 -15.05 61.58 -23.26
N GLU A 280 -15.87 62.30 -22.48
CA GLU A 280 -17.32 62.24 -22.50
C GLU A 280 -17.84 60.80 -22.40
N VAL A 281 -17.24 60.03 -21.50
CA VAL A 281 -17.58 58.62 -21.29
C VAL A 281 -18.98 58.53 -20.69
N THR A 282 -19.84 57.77 -21.34
CA THR A 282 -21.21 57.49 -20.87
C THR A 282 -21.46 56.00 -20.90
N TYR A 283 -22.04 55.47 -19.83
CA TYR A 283 -22.42 54.06 -19.73
C TYR A 283 -23.88 54.00 -19.31
N THR A 284 -24.75 53.50 -20.19
CA THR A 284 -26.19 53.43 -19.95
C THR A 284 -26.75 52.18 -20.60
N GLY A 285 -27.54 51.41 -19.85
CA GLY A 285 -28.18 50.20 -20.36
C GLY A 285 -27.21 49.13 -20.88
N GLY A 286 -26.02 49.01 -20.27
CA GLY A 286 -25.01 48.05 -20.72
C GLY A 286 -24.17 48.51 -21.91
N VAL A 287 -24.35 49.74 -22.40
CA VAL A 287 -23.64 50.25 -23.57
C VAL A 287 -22.69 51.38 -23.16
N LEU A 288 -21.41 51.21 -23.44
CA LEU A 288 -20.37 52.21 -23.27
C LEU A 288 -20.22 53.05 -24.54
N ASN A 289 -20.32 54.36 -24.40
CA ASN A 289 -20.00 55.33 -25.44
C ASN A 289 -18.94 56.30 -24.92
N PHE A 290 -18.13 56.83 -25.82
CA PHE A 290 -17.12 57.84 -25.53
C PHE A 290 -16.75 58.59 -26.80
N LYS A 291 -16.12 59.75 -26.63
CA LYS A 291 -15.45 60.48 -27.70
C LYS A 291 -13.94 60.32 -27.60
N PHE A 292 -13.25 60.52 -28.72
CA PHE A 292 -11.79 60.52 -28.76
C PHE A 292 -11.27 61.82 -28.15
N GLY A 293 -10.25 61.76 -27.30
CA GLY A 293 -9.62 62.96 -26.74
C GLY A 293 -9.37 62.89 -25.25
N ILE A 294 -9.01 64.02 -24.64
CA ILE A 294 -8.53 64.08 -23.25
C ILE A 294 -9.16 65.26 -22.50
N GLY A 295 -9.52 65.03 -21.24
CA GLY A 295 -10.15 66.06 -20.41
C GLY A 295 -11.47 66.50 -21.04
N SER A 296 -11.60 67.79 -21.38
CA SER A 296 -12.77 68.32 -22.10
C SER A 296 -12.52 68.55 -23.59
N LEU A 297 -11.39 68.10 -24.14
CA LEU A 297 -11.01 68.31 -25.54
C LEU A 297 -11.30 67.06 -26.37
N CYS A 298 -12.05 67.23 -27.46
CA CYS A 298 -12.28 66.18 -28.45
C CYS A 298 -11.17 66.19 -29.50
N SER A 299 -10.81 65.00 -29.98
CA SER A 299 -9.94 64.75 -31.12
C SER A 299 -10.73 64.03 -32.21
N THR A 300 -10.27 64.12 -33.45
CA THR A 300 -10.89 63.46 -34.60
C THR A 300 -10.04 62.31 -35.09
N LEU A 301 -10.68 61.22 -35.49
CA LEU A 301 -10.06 60.14 -36.27
C LEU A 301 -10.65 60.15 -37.67
N LEU A 302 -9.86 59.74 -38.66
CA LEU A 302 -10.33 59.55 -40.03
C LEU A 302 -11.40 58.45 -40.07
N SER A 303 -12.27 58.55 -41.06
CA SER A 303 -13.28 57.54 -41.36
C SER A 303 -12.63 56.20 -41.72
N GLY A 304 -13.23 55.11 -41.27
CA GLY A 304 -12.73 53.75 -41.47
C GLY A 304 -12.84 52.84 -40.25
N ASP A 305 -12.36 51.61 -40.43
CA ASP A 305 -12.41 50.56 -39.41
C ASP A 305 -11.20 50.59 -38.47
N TYR A 306 -11.47 50.35 -37.19
CA TYR A 306 -10.48 50.33 -36.12
C TYR A 306 -10.69 49.12 -35.21
N HIS A 307 -9.59 48.64 -34.62
CA HIS A 307 -9.64 47.75 -33.47
C HIS A 307 -9.68 48.56 -32.19
N VAL A 308 -10.60 48.22 -31.29
CA VAL A 308 -10.79 48.92 -30.03
C VAL A 308 -10.60 47.93 -28.89
N ILE A 309 -9.62 48.17 -28.03
CA ILE A 309 -9.38 47.38 -26.83
C ILE A 309 -9.86 48.22 -25.64
N ILE A 310 -10.76 47.66 -24.85
CA ILE A 310 -11.35 48.32 -23.69
C ILE A 310 -10.99 47.53 -22.44
N GLU A 311 -10.47 48.21 -21.44
CA GLU A 311 -10.08 47.65 -20.14
C GLU A 311 -10.89 48.33 -19.05
N TYR A 312 -11.53 47.54 -18.20
CA TYR A 312 -12.50 48.07 -17.22
C TYR A 312 -12.60 47.17 -15.99
N VAL A 313 -13.02 47.78 -14.87
CA VAL A 313 -13.44 47.07 -13.66
C VAL A 313 -14.93 46.73 -13.79
N SER A 314 -15.28 45.48 -13.52
CA SER A 314 -16.68 45.01 -13.48
C SER A 314 -17.24 45.11 -12.07
N ASN A 315 -18.55 45.32 -11.92
CA ASN A 315 -19.26 45.23 -10.62
C ASN A 315 -19.31 43.81 -10.05
N GLU A 316 -18.73 42.82 -10.73
CA GLU A 316 -18.52 41.48 -10.23
C GLU A 316 -17.40 41.45 -9.18
N LYS A 317 -17.76 41.08 -7.95
CA LYS A 317 -16.77 40.82 -6.91
C LYS A 317 -15.92 39.61 -7.29
N HIS A 318 -14.63 39.71 -7.01
CA HIS A 318 -13.75 38.56 -7.08
C HIS A 318 -14.13 37.59 -5.95
N GLU A 319 -14.72 36.46 -6.30
CA GLU A 319 -14.92 35.36 -5.37
C GLU A 319 -13.58 34.66 -5.16
N GLU A 320 -12.93 34.91 -4.02
CA GLU A 320 -11.91 34.00 -3.52
C GLU A 320 -12.62 32.67 -3.25
N LYS A 321 -12.25 31.63 -4.01
CA LYS A 321 -12.68 30.28 -3.64
C LYS A 321 -12.00 29.96 -2.32
N GLU A 322 -12.77 29.98 -1.23
CA GLU A 322 -12.37 29.39 0.04
C GLU A 322 -12.03 27.91 -0.23
N GLU A 323 -10.74 27.61 -0.28
CA GLU A 323 -10.29 26.23 -0.18
C GLU A 323 -10.67 25.75 1.22
N LYS A 324 -11.64 24.82 1.25
CA LYS A 324 -11.99 24.08 2.46
C LYS A 324 -10.72 23.38 2.94
N LYS A 325 -10.18 23.88 4.05
CA LYS A 325 -9.20 23.18 4.88
C LYS A 325 -9.77 21.86 5.36
#